data_AF-A0A328L003-F1
#
_entry.id   AF-A0A328L003-F1
#
_cell.length_a   1.000
_cell.length_b   1.000
_cell.length_c   1.000
_cell.angle_alpha   90.00
_cell.angle_beta   90.00
_cell.angle_gamma   90.00
#
_symmetry.space_group_name_H-M   'P 1'
#
loop_
_entity.id
_entity.type
_entity.pdbx_description
1 polymer ?
#
loop_
_entity_poly.entity_id
_entity_poly.type
_entity_poly.pdbx_seq_one_letter_code
_entity_poly.pdbx_strand_id
1 'polypeptide(L)'
;MQAGFALKTAVDQLPGAGVMPDIQAAIDHAAARSGGKVGIVGFCWGGLLAWRAACELRGLAAAVCYYGGGMTTAEEAARKPHCPVLAHFGSRDHWISQDSVQAFARAQQQVQVHV
;
A
#
# COMPACT_ATOMS: atom_id res chain seq x y z
N MET A 1 1.50 19.66 9.90
CA MET A 1 1.57 18.19 10.04
C MET A 1 0.57 17.64 11.05
N GLN A 2 0.39 18.24 12.24
CA GLN A 2 -0.47 17.69 13.31
C GLN A 2 -1.90 17.33 12.88
N ALA A 3 -2.59 18.22 12.14
CA ALA A 3 -3.96 17.95 11.65
C ALA A 3 -4.02 16.74 10.69
N GLY A 4 -3.05 16.60 9.79
CA GLY A 4 -2.99 15.46 8.87
C GLY A 4 -2.75 14.13 9.59
N PHE A 5 -1.86 14.12 10.59
CA PHE A 5 -1.68 12.95 11.45
C PHE A 5 -2.93 12.61 12.25
N ALA A 6 -3.64 13.62 12.79
CA ALA A 6 -4.89 13.39 13.51
C ALA A 6 -5.96 12.77 12.62
N LEU A 7 -6.13 13.25 11.38
CA LEU A 7 -7.05 12.66 10.41
C LEU A 7 -6.66 11.23 10.04
N LYS A 8 -5.39 10.96 9.74
CA LYS A 8 -4.89 9.60 9.48
C LYS A 8 -5.22 8.67 10.65
N THR A 9 -4.90 9.09 11.88
CA THR A 9 -5.15 8.28 13.09
C THR A 9 -6.64 8.03 13.29
N ALA A 10 -7.50 9.03 13.09
CA ALA A 10 -8.94 8.86 13.19
C ALA A 10 -9.45 7.85 12.15
N VAL A 11 -8.89 7.87 10.93
CA VAL A 11 -9.25 6.94 9.87
C VAL A 11 -8.76 5.51 10.17
N ASP A 12 -7.56 5.33 10.71
CA ASP A 12 -7.06 4.01 11.14
C ASP A 12 -7.87 3.42 12.30
N GLN A 13 -8.61 4.24 13.05
CA GLN A 13 -9.49 3.82 14.14
C GLN A 13 -10.93 3.51 13.69
N LEU A 14 -11.25 3.64 12.40
CA LEU A 14 -12.56 3.26 11.90
C LEU A 14 -12.82 1.77 12.15
N PRO A 15 -14.03 1.40 12.60
CA PRO A 15 -14.36 0.00 12.85
C PRO A 15 -14.43 -0.81 11.55
N GLY A 16 -14.32 -2.13 11.66
CA GLY A 16 -14.45 -3.04 10.53
C GLY A 16 -13.26 -2.95 9.56
N ALA A 17 -13.55 -2.83 8.26
CA ALA A 17 -12.54 -2.83 7.21
C ALA A 17 -11.90 -1.46 6.94
N GLY A 18 -12.17 -0.45 7.78
CA GLY A 18 -11.65 0.91 7.62
C GLY A 18 -11.94 1.48 6.23
N VAL A 19 -10.90 1.94 5.53
CA VAL A 19 -10.99 2.55 4.18
C VAL A 19 -10.87 1.56 3.02
N MET A 20 -10.64 0.28 3.27
CA MET A 20 -10.53 -0.72 2.19
C MET A 20 -11.80 -0.81 1.32
N PRO A 21 -13.04 -0.70 1.87
CA PRO A 21 -14.26 -0.66 1.06
C PRO A 21 -14.33 0.53 0.10
N ASP A 22 -13.86 1.71 0.52
CA ASP A 22 -13.83 2.90 -0.33
C ASP A 22 -12.85 2.71 -1.50
N ILE A 23 -11.70 2.08 -1.25
CA ILE A 23 -10.73 1.75 -2.29
C ILE A 23 -11.30 0.69 -3.24
N GLN A 24 -12.01 -0.33 -2.75
CA GLN A 24 -12.67 -1.31 -3.61
C GLN A 24 -13.72 -0.64 -4.51
N ALA A 25 -14.54 0.25 -3.95
CA ALA A 25 -15.52 1.01 -4.73
C ALA A 25 -14.86 1.87 -5.81
N ALA A 26 -13.70 2.47 -5.52
CA ALA A 26 -12.92 3.22 -6.51
C ALA A 26 -12.34 2.32 -7.62
N ILE A 27 -11.86 1.12 -7.28
CA ILE A 27 -11.40 0.12 -8.25
C ILE A 27 -12.55 -0.29 -9.18
N ASP A 28 -13.71 -0.61 -8.62
CA ASP A 28 -14.89 -1.04 -9.37
C ASP A 28 -15.38 0.08 -10.30
N HIS A 29 -15.42 1.33 -9.81
CA HIS A 29 -15.77 2.50 -10.61
C HIS A 29 -14.81 2.71 -11.78
N ALA A 30 -13.50 2.64 -11.53
CA ALA A 30 -12.48 2.82 -12.56
C ALA A 30 -12.58 1.71 -13.63
N ALA A 31 -12.82 0.46 -13.23
CA ALA A 31 -13.01 -0.66 -14.15
C ALA A 31 -14.25 -0.44 -15.04
N ALA A 32 -15.39 -0.08 -14.44
CA ALA A 32 -16.62 0.20 -15.18
C ALA A 32 -16.48 1.39 -16.14
N ARG A 33 -15.75 2.44 -15.73
CA ARG A 33 -15.61 3.66 -16.51
C ARG A 33 -14.61 3.54 -17.67
N SER A 34 -13.58 2.72 -17.51
CA SER A 34 -12.53 2.51 -18.50
C SER A 34 -12.75 1.29 -19.39
N GLY A 35 -13.46 0.27 -18.91
CA GLY A 35 -13.55 -1.05 -19.56
C GLY A 35 -12.22 -1.82 -19.58
N GLY A 36 -11.20 -1.34 -18.86
CA GLY A 36 -9.83 -1.84 -18.90
C GLY A 36 -9.31 -2.35 -17.57
N LYS A 37 -8.02 -2.68 -17.55
CA LYS A 37 -7.29 -3.05 -16.33
C LYS A 37 -7.11 -1.83 -15.43
N VAL A 38 -7.30 -2.01 -14.11
CA VAL A 38 -7.10 -0.97 -13.10
C VAL A 38 -5.78 -1.19 -12.37
N GLY A 39 -5.00 -0.13 -12.20
CA GLY A 39 -3.82 -0.12 -11.34
C GLY A 39 -3.97 0.91 -10.23
N ILE A 40 -3.26 0.71 -9.12
CA ILE A 40 -3.22 1.64 -7.99
C ILE A 40 -1.81 2.19 -7.78
N VAL A 41 -1.71 3.48 -7.51
CA VAL A 41 -0.46 4.13 -7.10
C VAL A 41 -0.71 4.89 -5.81
N GLY A 42 0.11 4.67 -4.80
CA GLY A 42 -0.04 5.26 -3.48
C GLY A 42 1.25 5.87 -2.93
N PHE A 43 1.15 6.97 -2.19
CA PHE A 43 2.28 7.70 -1.59
C PHE A 43 2.11 7.81 -0.08
N CYS A 44 3.20 7.64 0.69
CA CYS A 44 3.19 7.71 2.17
C CYS A 44 2.19 6.71 2.77
N TRP A 45 1.22 7.17 3.57
CA TRP A 45 0.12 6.33 4.04
C TRP A 45 -0.66 5.71 2.87
N GLY A 46 -0.86 6.44 1.78
CA GLY A 46 -1.43 5.88 0.55
C GLY A 46 -0.58 4.76 -0.05
N GLY A 47 0.73 4.75 0.16
CA GLY A 47 1.61 3.64 -0.23
C GLY A 47 1.34 2.38 0.59
N LEU A 48 1.11 2.52 1.89
CA LEU A 48 0.62 1.41 2.73
C LEU A 48 -0.76 0.94 2.28
N LEU A 49 -1.68 1.86 1.96
CA LEU A 49 -3.02 1.49 1.49
C LEU A 49 -2.96 0.79 0.12
N ALA A 50 -2.06 1.19 -0.79
CA ALA A 50 -1.84 0.50 -2.06
C ALA A 50 -1.31 -0.93 -1.85
N TRP A 51 -0.40 -1.13 -0.89
CA TRP A 51 0.08 -2.44 -0.48
C TRP A 51 -1.06 -3.33 0.06
N ARG A 52 -1.84 -2.83 1.02
CA ARG A 52 -2.99 -3.56 1.57
C ARG A 52 -4.04 -3.85 0.51
N ALA A 53 -4.35 -2.88 -0.35
CA ALA A 53 -5.26 -3.07 -1.47
C ALA A 53 -4.78 -4.19 -2.41
N ALA A 54 -3.48 -4.26 -2.73
CA ALA A 54 -2.92 -5.34 -3.52
C ALA A 54 -3.06 -6.72 -2.85
N CYS A 55 -3.09 -6.78 -1.52
CA CYS A 55 -3.18 -8.03 -0.74
C CYS A 55 -4.62 -8.43 -0.37
N GLU A 56 -5.57 -7.51 -0.35
CA GLU A 56 -6.91 -7.75 0.20
C GLU A 56 -8.02 -7.57 -0.85
N LEU A 57 -7.83 -6.69 -1.82
CA LEU A 57 -8.87 -6.29 -2.75
C LEU A 57 -8.79 -7.04 -4.08
N ARG A 58 -9.83 -6.88 -4.89
CA ARG A 58 -9.99 -7.55 -6.19
C ARG A 58 -10.05 -6.53 -7.32
N GLY A 59 -9.66 -6.95 -8.52
CA GLY A 59 -9.76 -6.14 -9.74
C GLY A 59 -8.51 -5.31 -10.07
N LEU A 60 -7.49 -5.33 -9.21
CA LEU A 60 -6.19 -4.71 -9.51
C LEU A 60 -5.34 -5.58 -10.42
N ALA A 61 -4.80 -4.99 -11.47
CA ALA A 61 -3.83 -5.59 -12.36
C ALA A 61 -2.37 -5.34 -11.92
N ALA A 62 -2.12 -4.27 -11.17
CA ALA A 62 -0.82 -3.95 -10.59
C ALA A 62 -0.97 -2.88 -9.48
N ALA A 63 0.01 -2.82 -8.57
CA ALA A 63 0.12 -1.78 -7.56
C ALA A 63 1.53 -1.17 -7.52
N VAL A 64 1.61 0.15 -7.29
CA VAL A 64 2.87 0.87 -7.06
C VAL A 64 2.81 1.58 -5.72
N CYS A 65 3.77 1.29 -4.85
CA CYS A 65 3.85 1.82 -3.49
C CYS A 65 5.06 2.75 -3.38
N TYR A 66 4.84 4.03 -3.08
CA TYR A 66 5.89 4.99 -2.79
C TYR A 66 5.95 5.24 -1.27
N TYR A 67 7.08 4.85 -0.66
CA TYR A 67 7.46 5.04 0.74
C TYR A 67 6.28 4.79 1.70
N GLY A 68 5.72 3.58 1.62
CA GLY A 68 4.57 3.15 2.40
C GLY A 68 4.82 3.23 3.90
N GLY A 69 4.34 4.28 4.57
CA GLY A 69 4.56 4.48 6.00
C GLY A 69 3.95 3.35 6.82
N GLY A 70 4.77 2.50 7.44
CA GLY A 70 4.34 1.31 8.18
C GLY A 70 4.24 0.02 7.34
N MET A 71 4.53 0.07 6.03
CA MET A 71 4.48 -1.10 5.12
C MET A 71 5.57 -2.14 5.42
N THR A 72 6.69 -1.74 6.02
CA THR A 72 7.82 -2.64 6.29
C THR A 72 7.75 -3.29 7.68
N THR A 73 6.60 -3.23 8.36
CA THR A 73 6.41 -3.97 9.62
C THR A 73 6.32 -5.46 9.35
N ALA A 74 6.60 -6.30 10.35
CA ALA A 74 6.53 -7.75 10.20
C ALA A 74 5.11 -8.24 9.82
N GLU A 75 4.08 -7.59 10.34
CA GLU A 75 2.68 -7.87 10.00
C GLU A 75 2.39 -7.62 8.52
N GLU A 76 2.76 -6.43 8.02
CA GLU A 76 2.54 -6.06 6.63
C GLU A 76 3.42 -6.89 5.67
N ALA A 77 4.65 -7.22 6.08
CA ALA A 77 5.56 -8.08 5.33
C ALA A 77 5.12 -9.55 5.27
N ALA A 78 4.20 -10.00 6.14
CA ALA A 78 3.64 -11.35 6.12
C ALA A 78 2.43 -11.49 5.16
N ARG A 79 1.91 -10.37 4.64
CA ARG A 79 0.80 -10.37 3.68
C ARG A 79 1.24 -10.93 2.33
N LYS A 80 0.27 -11.27 1.47
CA LYS A 80 0.55 -11.78 0.12
C LYS A 80 -0.24 -10.99 -0.92
N PRO A 81 0.42 -10.31 -1.87
CA PRO A 81 -0.29 -9.57 -2.91
C PRO A 81 -0.92 -10.53 -3.93
N HIS A 82 -2.10 -10.16 -4.42
CA HIS A 82 -2.83 -10.85 -5.48
C HIS A 82 -2.47 -10.36 -6.89
N CYS A 83 -1.68 -9.28 -6.99
CA CYS A 83 -1.20 -8.71 -8.25
C CYS A 83 0.28 -8.31 -8.14
N PRO A 84 0.98 -8.10 -9.27
CA PRO A 84 2.34 -7.58 -9.26
C PRO A 84 2.45 -6.24 -8.51
N VAL A 85 3.47 -6.11 -7.66
CA VAL A 85 3.72 -4.90 -6.88
C VAL A 85 5.14 -4.37 -7.15
N LEU A 86 5.22 -3.07 -7.37
CA LEU A 86 6.46 -2.29 -7.41
C LEU A 86 6.50 -1.38 -6.17
N ALA A 87 7.56 -1.44 -5.37
CA ALA A 87 7.73 -0.63 -4.18
C ALA A 87 9.00 0.22 -4.27
N HIS A 88 8.87 1.52 -3.98
CA HIS A 88 9.96 2.48 -3.94
C HIS A 88 10.11 3.02 -2.53
N PHE A 89 11.32 2.95 -1.96
CA PHE A 89 11.67 3.55 -0.68
C PHE A 89 12.78 4.57 -0.88
N GLY A 90 13.02 5.43 0.11
CA GLY A 90 14.11 6.40 0.06
C GLY A 90 15.32 5.94 0.85
N SER A 91 16.51 6.01 0.25
CA SER A 91 17.80 5.77 0.95
C SER A 91 18.03 6.63 2.20
N ARG A 92 17.37 7.80 2.30
CA ARG A 92 17.48 8.77 3.39
C ARG A 92 16.17 9.01 4.14
N ASP A 93 15.23 8.07 4.07
CA ASP A 93 13.97 8.19 4.81
C ASP A 93 14.22 7.98 6.31
N HIS A 94 13.85 8.97 7.14
CA HIS A 94 14.01 8.89 8.59
C HIS A 94 12.85 8.15 9.28
N TRP A 95 11.75 7.87 8.56
CA TRP A 95 10.57 7.17 9.06
C TRP A 95 10.56 5.69 8.71
N ILE A 96 11.29 5.30 7.67
CA ILE A 96 11.39 3.91 7.19
C ILE A 96 12.87 3.55 7.10
N SER A 97 13.34 2.70 8.01
CA SER A 97 14.76 2.35 8.06
C SER A 97 15.16 1.45 6.89
N GLN A 98 16.43 1.55 6.46
CA GLN A 98 16.98 0.67 5.44
C GLN A 98 16.87 -0.82 5.84
N ASP A 99 17.09 -1.13 7.11
CA ASP A 99 16.99 -2.50 7.62
C ASP A 99 15.57 -3.06 7.48
N SER A 100 14.54 -2.24 7.72
CA SER A 100 13.15 -2.68 7.57
C SER A 100 12.78 -2.86 6.09
N VAL A 101 13.27 -1.99 5.19
CA VAL A 101 13.11 -2.16 3.73
C VAL A 101 13.76 -3.46 3.26
N GLN A 102 14.98 -3.74 3.70
CA GLN A 102 15.67 -4.98 3.34
C GLN A 102 14.97 -6.22 3.90
N ALA A 103 14.44 -6.15 5.13
CA ALA A 103 13.65 -7.22 5.71
C ALA A 103 12.36 -7.47 4.91
N PHE A 104 11.66 -6.41 4.52
CA PHE A 104 10.49 -6.49 3.65
C PHE A 104 10.85 -7.13 2.30
N ALA A 105 11.92 -6.68 1.64
CA ALA A 105 12.37 -7.25 0.36
C ALA A 105 12.73 -8.75 0.47
N ARG A 106 13.36 -9.16 1.58
CA ARG A 106 13.63 -10.58 1.85
C ARG A 106 12.34 -11.39 2.03
N ALA A 107 11.35 -10.86 2.74
CA ALA A 107 10.07 -11.52 2.94
C ALA A 107 9.22 -11.59 1.66
N GLN A 108 9.33 -10.56 0.80
CA GLN A 108 8.49 -10.36 -0.38
C GLN A 108 9.25 -10.57 -1.69
N GLN A 109 9.74 -11.79 -1.92
CA GLN A 109 10.53 -12.15 -3.11
C GLN A 109 9.82 -11.91 -4.45
N GLN A 110 8.49 -11.78 -4.45
CA GLN A 110 7.68 -11.52 -5.66
C GLN A 110 7.43 -10.02 -5.90
N VAL A 111 7.80 -9.16 -4.95
CA VAL A 111 7.64 -7.71 -5.05
C VAL A 111 8.95 -7.10 -5.55
N GLN A 112 8.87 -6.23 -6.56
CA GLN A 112 10.04 -5.50 -7.02
C GLN A 112 10.28 -4.31 -6.09
N VAL A 113 11.37 -4.33 -5.32
CA VAL A 113 11.73 -3.28 -4.36
C VAL A 113 12.91 -2.45 -4.87
N HIS A 114 12.75 -1.12 -4.88
CA HIS A 114 13.80 -0.14 -5.20
C HIS A 114 14.01 0.84 -4.04
N VAL A 115 15.23 1.37 -3.93
CA VAL A 115 15.68 2.32 -2.89
C VAL A 115 16.40 3.52 -3.54
#